data_AF-A0A9Q1CKK0-F1
#
_entry.id   AF-A0A9Q1CKK0-F1
#
_cell.length_a   1.000
_cell.length_b   1.000
_cell.length_c   1.000
_cell.angle_alpha   90.00
_cell.angle_beta   90.00
_cell.angle_gamma   90.00
#
_symmetry.space_group_name_H-M   'P 1'
#
loop_
_entity.id
_entity.type
_entity.pdbx_description
1 polymer ?
#
loop_
_entity_poly.entity_id
_entity_poly.type
_entity_poly.pdbx_seq_one_letter_code
_entity_poly.pdbx_strand_id
1 'polypeptide(L)'
;MATQSDIIENAVKEALEQIQKHAAAEYAKLNSEPSQKEKVIEAARAAASETLELNKEFTGKPQNIDERLAKHLPDSRIQLIKDGLNIPTFRLEIAKEQDMHLLQFTREGKQFLPERKLASIEDIDWGTAMQYASILVEGILLALSATGISLSPSGEEINEACRETCAAIENSSAMQRALEAFVEAWNAAGDGAAGYWEKAKALFYLLKDSYSAGIFWNVVKIVCSNMSWFDWVWTSAKVTAMIVAAFATDGAALIAEMALSIMSAVDFARKIANINQLSELKKSL
;
A
#
# COMPACT_ATOMS: atom_id res chain seq x y z
N MET A 1 20.85 15.75 -13.07
CA MET A 1 20.15 15.02 -11.98
C MET A 1 19.68 16.06 -10.98
N ALA A 2 18.48 15.91 -10.43
CA ALA A 2 18.02 16.77 -9.33
C ALA A 2 18.94 16.55 -8.11
N THR A 3 19.22 17.62 -7.36
CA THR A 3 19.96 17.50 -6.10
C THR A 3 19.05 16.91 -5.00
N GLN A 4 19.62 16.42 -3.90
CA GLN A 4 18.81 15.96 -2.75
C GLN A 4 17.89 17.08 -2.23
N SER A 5 18.37 18.33 -2.20
CA SER A 5 17.57 19.49 -1.79
C SER A 5 16.36 19.69 -2.70
N ASP A 6 16.56 19.59 -4.02
CA ASP A 6 15.47 19.75 -4.99
C ASP A 6 14.40 18.67 -4.82
N ILE A 7 14.80 17.42 -4.55
CA ILE A 7 13.86 16.31 -4.32
C ILE A 7 13.04 16.56 -3.04
N ILE A 8 13.70 16.99 -1.96
CA ILE A 8 13.04 17.28 -0.68
C ILE A 8 12.05 18.44 -0.84
N GLU A 9 12.46 19.53 -1.48
CA GLU A 9 11.58 20.69 -1.73
C GLU A 9 10.37 20.31 -2.59
N ASN A 10 10.58 19.51 -3.63
CA ASN A 10 9.49 19.00 -4.45
C ASN A 10 8.55 18.09 -3.66
N ALA A 11 9.09 17.19 -2.83
CA ALA A 11 8.30 16.30 -1.98
C ALA A 11 7.42 17.07 -0.99
N VAL A 12 7.94 18.13 -0.36
CA VAL A 12 7.16 19.00 0.52
C VAL A 12 6.09 19.77 -0.25
N LYS A 13 6.43 20.31 -1.43
CA LYS A 13 5.48 21.03 -2.27
C LYS A 13 4.32 20.12 -2.68
N GLU A 14 4.62 18.94 -3.21
CA GLU A 14 3.63 17.98 -3.66
C GLU A 14 2.76 17.48 -2.50
N ALA A 15 3.34 17.26 -1.32
CA ALA A 15 2.59 16.96 -0.10
C ALA A 15 1.51 18.00 0.21
N LEU A 16 1.85 19.29 0.15
CA LEU A 16 0.89 20.37 0.38
C LEU A 16 -0.17 20.47 -0.73
N GLU A 17 0.21 20.23 -1.98
CA GLU A 17 -0.73 20.21 -3.12
C GLU A 17 -1.74 19.06 -2.99
N GLN A 18 -1.31 17.88 -2.57
CA GLN A 18 -2.21 16.75 -2.35
C GLN A 18 -3.15 16.99 -1.17
N ILE A 19 -2.67 17.60 -0.09
CA ILE A 19 -3.54 18.02 1.03
C ILE A 19 -4.57 19.04 0.54
N GLN A 20 -4.17 20.04 -0.26
CA GLN A 20 -5.10 21.02 -0.82
C GLN A 20 -6.18 20.34 -1.69
N LYS A 21 -5.79 19.34 -2.50
CA LYS A 21 -6.69 18.62 -3.39
C LYS A 21 -7.67 17.72 -2.65
N HIS A 22 -7.20 16.99 -1.63
CA HIS A 22 -7.97 15.94 -0.98
C HIS A 22 -8.63 16.37 0.35
N ALA A 23 -8.19 17.49 0.92
CA ALA A 23 -8.62 18.04 2.21
C ALA A 23 -8.61 19.59 2.21
N ALA A 24 -9.33 20.20 1.27
CA ALA A 24 -9.31 21.65 1.05
C ALA A 24 -9.71 22.48 2.28
N ALA A 25 -10.64 22.00 3.10
CA ALA A 25 -11.08 22.68 4.32
C ALA A 25 -9.97 22.69 5.39
N GLU A 26 -9.31 21.54 5.57
CA GLU A 26 -8.18 21.38 6.48
C GLU A 26 -6.96 22.17 6.00
N TYR A 27 -6.72 22.22 4.69
CA TYR A 27 -5.69 23.05 4.08
C TYR A 27 -5.93 24.55 4.34
N ALA A 28 -7.17 25.02 4.24
CA ALA A 28 -7.52 26.39 4.58
C ALA A 28 -7.26 26.71 6.06
N LYS A 29 -7.63 25.80 6.97
CA LYS A 29 -7.31 25.91 8.41
C LYS A 29 -5.81 25.97 8.65
N LEU A 30 -5.04 25.07 8.03
CA LEU A 30 -3.58 25.03 8.13
C LEU A 30 -2.94 26.36 7.73
N ASN A 31 -3.42 26.98 6.63
CA ASN A 31 -2.91 28.29 6.19
C ASN A 31 -3.26 29.44 7.14
N SER A 32 -4.32 29.32 7.93
CA SER A 32 -4.66 30.29 8.98
C SER A 32 -3.85 30.13 10.27
N GLU A 33 -3.08 29.04 10.39
CA GLU A 33 -2.30 28.71 11.59
C GLU A 33 -0.80 28.49 11.25
N PRO A 34 0.01 29.57 11.17
CA PRO A 34 1.39 29.50 10.69
C PRO A 34 2.28 28.51 11.47
N SER A 35 2.11 28.41 12.78
CA SER A 35 2.90 27.49 13.63
C SER A 35 2.55 26.02 13.36
N GLN A 36 1.29 25.71 13.05
CA GLN A 36 0.87 24.37 12.67
C GLN A 36 1.34 24.02 11.26
N LYS A 37 1.27 24.99 10.33
CA LYS A 37 1.80 24.84 8.97
C LYS A 37 3.29 24.51 8.97
N GLU A 38 4.09 25.21 9.76
CA GLU A 38 5.52 24.95 9.84
C GLU A 38 5.81 23.53 10.35
N LYS A 39 5.10 23.07 11.39
CA LYS A 39 5.23 21.68 11.89
C LYS A 39 4.94 20.63 10.80
N VAL A 40 3.94 20.87 9.97
CA VAL A 40 3.58 19.98 8.86
C VAL A 40 4.67 19.97 7.79
N ILE A 41 5.21 21.14 7.45
CA ILE A 41 6.32 21.30 6.50
C ILE A 41 7.59 20.62 7.02
N GLU A 42 7.95 20.83 8.28
CA GLU A 42 9.10 20.20 8.92
C GLU A 42 8.96 18.68 8.96
N ALA A 43 7.77 18.16 9.28
CA ALA A 43 7.51 16.73 9.29
C ALA A 43 7.61 16.09 7.88
N ALA A 44 7.05 16.74 6.87
CA ALA A 44 7.18 16.33 5.47
C ALA A 44 8.65 16.34 5.02
N ARG A 45 9.38 17.42 5.34
CA ARG A 45 10.80 17.55 5.03
C ARG A 45 11.62 16.43 5.67
N ALA A 46 11.40 16.18 6.96
CA ALA A 46 12.10 15.13 7.70
C ALA A 46 11.84 13.74 7.11
N ALA A 47 10.59 13.42 6.75
CA ALA A 47 10.25 12.14 6.13
C ALA A 47 10.92 11.95 4.75
N ALA A 48 10.91 12.99 3.90
CA ALA A 48 11.62 12.95 2.63
C ALA A 48 13.14 12.82 2.80
N SER A 49 13.74 13.56 3.75
CA SER A 49 15.18 13.48 4.04
C SER A 49 15.58 12.10 4.54
N GLU A 50 14.85 11.52 5.50
CA GLU A 50 15.09 10.17 6.02
C GLU A 50 15.04 9.13 4.88
N THR A 51 14.04 9.23 4.00
CA THR A 51 13.91 8.34 2.84
C THR A 51 15.14 8.40 1.94
N LEU A 52 15.64 9.60 1.62
CA LEU A 52 16.79 9.77 0.74
C LEU A 52 18.10 9.31 1.37
N GLU A 53 18.26 9.49 2.68
CA GLU A 53 19.44 9.00 3.40
C GLU A 53 19.43 7.47 3.48
N LEU A 54 18.29 6.87 3.84
CA LEU A 54 18.12 5.41 3.80
C LEU A 54 18.38 4.86 2.40
N ASN A 55 17.94 5.56 1.34
CA ASN A 55 18.06 5.05 -0.02
C ASN A 55 19.52 4.77 -0.42
N LYS A 56 20.48 5.51 0.13
CA LYS A 56 21.93 5.30 -0.11
C LYS A 56 22.40 3.94 0.39
N GLU A 57 21.85 3.47 1.51
CA GLU A 57 22.21 2.20 2.16
C GLU A 57 21.72 0.96 1.40
N PHE A 58 20.64 1.12 0.62
CA PHE A 58 19.97 0.02 -0.07
C PHE A 58 20.18 0.00 -1.59
N THR A 59 21.05 0.86 -2.10
CA THR A 59 21.45 0.84 -3.51
C THR A 59 22.08 -0.53 -3.88
N GLY A 60 21.62 -1.16 -4.96
CA GLY A 60 22.27 -2.37 -5.51
C GLY A 60 21.81 -3.74 -4.96
N LYS A 61 20.58 -3.86 -4.45
CA LYS A 61 19.96 -5.12 -3.95
C LYS A 61 20.76 -5.77 -2.79
N PRO A 62 20.71 -5.17 -1.59
CA PRO A 62 21.56 -5.61 -0.48
C PRO A 62 21.13 -6.93 0.13
N GLN A 63 22.11 -7.69 0.63
CA GLN A 63 21.89 -8.76 1.59
C GLN A 63 21.68 -8.17 3.01
N ASN A 64 21.08 -8.95 3.90
CA ASN A 64 20.85 -8.61 5.32
C ASN A 64 19.98 -7.35 5.52
N ILE A 65 18.84 -7.29 4.84
CA ILE A 65 17.90 -6.15 4.90
C ILE A 65 17.52 -5.78 6.34
N ASP A 66 17.17 -6.76 7.18
CA ASP A 66 16.78 -6.55 8.59
C ASP A 66 17.89 -5.86 9.40
N GLU A 67 19.12 -6.40 9.35
CA GLU A 67 20.28 -5.84 10.07
C GLU A 67 20.64 -4.42 9.62
N ARG A 68 20.46 -4.11 8.33
CA ARG A 68 20.70 -2.77 7.81
C ARG A 68 19.62 -1.81 8.28
N LEU A 69 18.34 -2.17 8.14
CA LEU A 69 17.24 -1.32 8.58
C LEU A 69 17.33 -1.03 10.09
N ALA A 70 17.68 -2.03 10.92
CA ALA A 70 17.84 -1.87 12.37
C ALA A 70 18.96 -0.89 12.79
N LYS A 71 19.89 -0.52 11.91
CA LYS A 71 20.91 0.51 12.20
C LYS A 71 20.37 1.94 12.06
N HIS A 72 19.29 2.11 11.30
CA HIS A 72 18.77 3.42 10.94
C HIS A 72 17.36 3.68 11.48
N LEU A 73 16.59 2.63 11.71
CA LEU A 73 15.22 2.70 12.21
C LEU A 73 15.13 2.16 13.63
N PRO A 74 14.31 2.75 14.52
CA PRO A 74 14.12 2.23 15.87
C PRO A 74 13.35 0.89 15.85
N ASP A 75 13.55 0.05 16.87
CA ASP A 75 12.93 -1.28 16.94
C ASP A 75 11.41 -1.27 16.80
N SER A 76 10.74 -0.25 17.36
CA SER A 76 9.29 -0.08 17.23
C SER A 76 8.85 0.13 15.78
N ARG A 77 9.69 0.76 14.97
CA ARG A 77 9.50 1.02 13.54
C ARG A 77 9.67 -0.27 12.74
N ILE A 78 10.73 -1.02 13.05
CA ILE A 78 11.00 -2.33 12.45
C ILE A 78 9.85 -3.28 12.71
N GLN A 79 9.35 -3.32 13.94
CA GLN A 79 8.21 -4.17 14.31
C GLN A 79 6.94 -3.74 13.56
N LEU A 80 6.67 -2.44 13.48
CA LEU A 80 5.53 -1.91 12.73
C LEU A 80 5.59 -2.28 11.23
N ILE A 81 6.79 -2.28 10.62
CA ILE A 81 6.98 -2.71 9.22
C ILE A 81 6.76 -4.22 9.07
N LYS A 82 7.34 -5.04 9.97
CA LYS A 82 7.14 -6.50 9.99
C LYS A 82 5.66 -6.85 10.11
N ASP A 83 4.92 -6.09 10.90
CA ASP A 83 3.48 -6.23 11.08
C ASP A 83 2.64 -5.53 10.01
N GLY A 84 3.24 -4.77 9.09
CA GLY A 84 2.53 -3.96 8.11
C GLY A 84 1.65 -4.77 7.14
N LEU A 85 2.00 -6.03 6.88
CA LEU A 85 1.20 -7.00 6.12
C LEU A 85 0.49 -8.04 7.01
N ASN A 86 0.57 -7.89 8.34
CA ASN A 86 -0.23 -8.65 9.31
C ASN A 86 -1.61 -8.03 9.55
N ILE A 87 -2.01 -7.02 8.76
CA ILE A 87 -3.34 -6.38 8.81
C ILE A 87 -4.20 -6.97 7.68
N PRO A 88 -4.82 -8.15 7.84
CA PRO A 88 -5.61 -8.73 6.78
C PRO A 88 -6.88 -7.91 6.63
N THR A 89 -7.03 -7.25 5.49
CA THR A 89 -8.30 -6.67 5.05
C THR A 89 -9.41 -7.73 5.17
N PHE A 90 -9.33 -8.75 4.33
CA PHE A 90 -10.06 -10.00 4.46
C PHE A 90 -9.23 -11.14 3.90
N ARG A 91 -9.44 -12.35 4.39
CA ARG A 91 -9.04 -13.59 3.73
C ARG A 91 -10.15 -14.00 2.78
N LEU A 92 -9.79 -14.27 1.53
CA LEU A 92 -10.66 -14.95 0.58
C LEU A 92 -10.28 -16.43 0.57
N GLU A 93 -11.27 -17.29 0.74
CA GLU A 93 -11.16 -18.73 0.50
C GLU A 93 -12.05 -19.08 -0.69
N ILE A 94 -11.52 -19.86 -1.63
CA ILE A 94 -12.26 -20.35 -2.80
C ILE A 94 -12.59 -21.82 -2.51
N ALA A 95 -13.72 -22.04 -1.86
CA ALA A 95 -14.20 -23.36 -1.48
C ALA A 95 -14.86 -24.06 -2.67
N LYS A 96 -14.71 -25.38 -2.77
CA LYS A 96 -15.47 -26.20 -3.72
C LYS A 96 -16.67 -26.80 -3.02
N GLU A 97 -17.87 -26.42 -3.45
CA GLU A 97 -19.14 -26.98 -2.99
C GLU A 97 -19.82 -27.74 -4.14
N GLN A 98 -19.84 -29.07 -4.04
CA GLN A 98 -20.36 -29.94 -5.10
C GLN A 98 -19.68 -29.65 -6.46
N ASP A 99 -20.46 -29.16 -7.43
CA ASP A 99 -20.01 -28.81 -8.78
C ASP A 99 -19.72 -27.31 -8.98
N MET A 100 -19.77 -26.51 -7.91
CA MET A 100 -19.55 -25.05 -7.96
C MET A 100 -18.44 -24.60 -7.01
N HIS A 101 -17.89 -23.41 -7.26
CA HIS A 101 -16.96 -22.75 -6.37
C HIS A 101 -17.67 -21.61 -5.61
N LEU A 102 -17.28 -21.41 -4.35
CA LEU A 102 -17.81 -20.39 -3.45
C LEU A 102 -16.68 -19.50 -2.95
N LEU A 103 -16.88 -18.18 -3.02
CA LEU A 103 -16.02 -17.18 -2.43
C LEU A 103 -16.44 -16.93 -0.98
N GLN A 104 -15.54 -17.16 -0.03
CA GLN A 104 -15.76 -16.91 1.38
C GLN A 104 -14.80 -15.82 1.87
N PHE A 105 -15.37 -14.74 2.40
CA PHE A 105 -14.62 -13.57 2.86
C PHE A 105 -14.63 -13.50 4.38
N THR A 106 -13.48 -13.67 5.02
CA THR A 106 -13.37 -13.67 6.48
C THR A 106 -12.37 -12.63 6.98
N ARG A 107 -12.63 -12.06 8.15
CA ARG A 107 -11.70 -11.17 8.89
C ARG A 107 -11.83 -11.51 10.37
N GLU A 108 -10.69 -11.68 11.05
CA GLU A 108 -10.66 -11.99 12.49
C GLU A 108 -11.51 -13.23 12.85
N GLY A 109 -11.51 -14.25 11.99
CA GLY A 109 -12.26 -15.50 12.17
C GLY A 109 -13.77 -15.38 11.99
N LYS A 110 -14.28 -14.23 11.53
CA LYS A 110 -15.70 -13.98 11.28
C LYS A 110 -15.94 -13.69 9.80
N GLN A 111 -17.16 -13.94 9.34
CA GLN A 111 -17.61 -13.49 8.03
C GLN A 111 -17.47 -11.97 7.92
N PHE A 112 -16.80 -11.50 6.88
CA PHE A 112 -16.56 -10.09 6.61
C PHE A 112 -17.45 -9.56 5.50
N LEU A 113 -17.58 -10.30 4.39
CA LEU A 113 -18.52 -10.02 3.30
C LEU A 113 -19.44 -11.23 3.08
N PRO A 114 -20.63 -11.02 2.47
CA PRO A 114 -21.48 -12.11 2.04
C PRO A 114 -20.71 -13.10 1.15
N GLU A 115 -21.00 -14.39 1.32
CA GLU A 115 -20.45 -15.41 0.43
C GLU A 115 -21.00 -15.22 -0.99
N ARG A 116 -20.19 -15.54 -2.00
CA ARG A 116 -20.60 -15.40 -3.40
C ARG A 116 -20.30 -16.66 -4.19
N LYS A 117 -21.32 -17.22 -4.85
CA LYS A 117 -21.16 -18.36 -5.75
C LYS A 117 -20.52 -17.90 -7.05
N LEU A 118 -19.57 -18.68 -7.55
CA LEU A 118 -18.98 -18.48 -8.88
C LEU A 118 -19.83 -19.21 -9.91
N ALA A 119 -20.91 -18.56 -10.37
CA ALA A 119 -21.83 -19.12 -11.37
C ALA A 119 -21.58 -18.58 -12.79
N SER A 120 -20.79 -17.51 -12.91
CA SER A 120 -20.53 -16.81 -14.17
C SER A 120 -19.13 -16.22 -14.22
N ILE A 121 -18.70 -15.79 -15.41
CA ILE A 121 -17.45 -15.02 -15.58
C ILE A 121 -17.50 -13.71 -14.78
N GLU A 122 -18.67 -13.06 -14.70
CA GLU A 122 -18.85 -11.82 -13.93
C GLU A 122 -18.60 -12.02 -12.43
N ASP A 123 -18.96 -13.18 -11.87
CA ASP A 123 -18.66 -13.50 -10.47
C ASP A 123 -17.16 -13.65 -10.22
N ILE A 124 -16.43 -14.23 -11.19
CA ILE A 124 -14.98 -14.39 -11.12
C ILE A 124 -14.29 -13.03 -11.28
N ASP A 125 -14.75 -12.19 -12.20
CA ASP A 125 -14.19 -10.87 -12.44
C ASP A 125 -14.37 -9.98 -11.21
N TRP A 126 -15.55 -10.02 -10.59
CA TRP A 126 -15.79 -9.33 -9.31
C TRP A 126 -14.89 -9.86 -8.19
N GLY A 127 -14.77 -11.19 -8.05
CA GLY A 127 -13.89 -11.79 -7.03
C GLY A 127 -12.42 -11.40 -7.23
N THR A 128 -11.98 -11.32 -8.49
CA THR A 128 -10.64 -10.89 -8.88
C THR A 128 -10.42 -9.42 -8.55
N ALA A 129 -11.36 -8.54 -8.89
CA ALA A 129 -11.29 -7.11 -8.58
C ALA A 129 -11.27 -6.84 -7.07
N MET A 130 -12.08 -7.55 -6.28
CA MET A 130 -12.06 -7.48 -4.82
C MET A 130 -10.73 -7.94 -4.24
N GLN A 131 -10.17 -9.05 -4.75
CA GLN A 131 -8.88 -9.57 -4.31
C GLN A 131 -7.74 -8.60 -4.65
N TYR A 132 -7.78 -7.95 -5.82
CA TYR A 132 -6.85 -6.87 -6.17
C TYR A 132 -7.00 -5.63 -5.28
N ALA A 133 -8.22 -5.22 -4.98
CA ALA A 133 -8.47 -4.10 -4.07
C ALA A 133 -7.86 -4.36 -2.68
N SER A 134 -8.05 -5.58 -2.18
CA SER A 134 -7.45 -6.04 -0.92
C SER A 134 -5.91 -5.97 -0.93
N ILE A 135 -5.26 -6.45 -2.00
CA ILE A 135 -3.80 -6.38 -2.19
C ILE A 135 -3.32 -4.92 -2.16
N LEU A 136 -4.01 -4.04 -2.90
CA LEU A 136 -3.60 -2.65 -3.01
C LEU A 136 -3.78 -1.89 -1.69
N VAL A 137 -4.91 -2.09 -1.00
CA VAL A 137 -5.15 -1.48 0.31
C VAL A 137 -4.08 -1.91 1.32
N GLU A 138 -3.73 -3.19 1.38
CA GLU A 138 -2.67 -3.68 2.27
C GLU A 138 -1.28 -3.14 1.90
N GLY A 139 -0.98 -3.03 0.60
CA GLY A 139 0.26 -2.38 0.14
C GLY A 139 0.36 -0.91 0.58
N ILE A 140 -0.76 -0.18 0.56
CA ILE A 140 -0.81 1.22 1.00
C ILE A 140 -0.66 1.32 2.52
N LEU A 141 -1.32 0.45 3.28
CA LEU A 141 -1.15 0.36 4.74
C LEU A 141 0.30 0.01 5.13
N LEU A 142 0.97 -0.84 4.35
CA LEU A 142 2.39 -1.13 4.54
C LEU A 142 3.24 0.12 4.27
N ALA A 143 2.95 0.90 3.24
CA ALA A 143 3.65 2.16 2.99
C ALA A 143 3.44 3.18 4.13
N LEU A 144 2.25 3.24 4.73
CA LEU A 144 2.00 4.04 5.94
C LEU A 144 2.82 3.51 7.12
N SER A 145 2.85 2.19 7.30
CA SER A 145 3.69 1.51 8.26
C SER A 145 5.19 1.69 7.99
N ALA A 146 5.59 2.13 6.78
CA ALA A 146 6.95 2.53 6.37
C ALA A 146 7.29 4.03 6.64
N THR A 147 6.31 4.85 7.08
CA THR A 147 6.52 6.29 7.44
C THR A 147 6.50 6.64 8.94
N GLY A 148 6.15 5.71 9.81
CA GLY A 148 6.03 5.93 11.26
C GLY A 148 4.66 5.56 11.79
N ILE A 149 3.72 5.31 10.88
CA ILE A 149 2.31 5.53 11.17
C ILE A 149 1.67 4.19 11.47
N SER A 150 1.30 4.01 12.73
CA SER A 150 0.49 2.88 13.17
C SER A 150 -0.97 3.25 12.99
N LEU A 151 -1.66 2.50 12.13
CA LEU A 151 -3.09 2.62 11.92
C LEU A 151 -3.79 1.38 12.47
N SER A 152 -5.03 1.57 12.90
CA SER A 152 -5.92 0.48 13.30
C SER A 152 -7.31 0.73 12.74
N PRO A 153 -7.46 0.72 11.39
CA PRO A 153 -8.75 0.98 10.76
C PRO A 153 -9.76 -0.10 11.14
N SER A 154 -10.98 0.34 11.36
CA SER A 154 -12.13 -0.48 11.70
C SER A 154 -12.52 -1.46 10.59
N GLY A 155 -13.45 -2.38 10.90
CA GLY A 155 -14.14 -3.22 9.93
C GLY A 155 -14.72 -2.43 8.76
N GLU A 156 -15.37 -1.32 9.10
CA GLU A 156 -16.10 -0.46 8.17
C GLU A 156 -15.16 0.31 7.25
N GLU A 157 -14.11 0.95 7.79
CA GLU A 157 -13.12 1.68 6.99
C GLU A 157 -12.39 0.77 6.00
N ILE A 158 -12.04 -0.45 6.42
CA ILE A 158 -11.41 -1.44 5.53
C ILE A 158 -12.38 -1.89 4.43
N ASN A 159 -13.65 -2.15 4.77
CA ASN A 159 -14.64 -2.54 3.78
C ASN A 159 -14.86 -1.42 2.75
N GLU A 160 -15.00 -0.18 3.22
CA GLU A 160 -15.12 0.99 2.36
C GLU A 160 -13.88 1.16 1.47
N ALA A 161 -12.67 1.06 2.02
CA ALA A 161 -11.43 1.16 1.25
C ALA A 161 -11.36 0.09 0.16
N CYS A 162 -11.69 -1.16 0.46
CA CYS A 162 -11.71 -2.23 -0.54
C CYS A 162 -12.79 -2.01 -1.60
N ARG A 163 -14.00 -1.58 -1.23
CA ARG A 163 -15.10 -1.34 -2.17
C ARG A 163 -14.79 -0.18 -3.13
N GLU A 164 -14.34 0.95 -2.61
CA GLU A 164 -13.96 2.12 -3.42
C GLU A 164 -12.78 1.78 -4.34
N THR A 165 -11.80 1.04 -3.83
CA THR A 165 -10.66 0.58 -4.64
C THR A 165 -11.09 -0.40 -5.73
N CYS A 166 -12.00 -1.32 -5.44
CA CYS A 166 -12.57 -2.25 -6.41
C CYS A 166 -13.25 -1.49 -7.55
N ALA A 167 -14.12 -0.54 -7.23
CA ALA A 167 -14.78 0.30 -8.23
C ALA A 167 -13.76 1.11 -9.06
N ALA A 168 -12.70 1.63 -8.44
CA ALA A 168 -11.64 2.34 -9.16
C ALA A 168 -10.86 1.44 -10.13
N ILE A 169 -10.62 0.18 -9.75
CA ILE A 169 -9.96 -0.83 -10.61
C ILE A 169 -10.86 -1.20 -11.79
N GLU A 170 -12.15 -1.46 -11.55
CA GLU A 170 -13.12 -1.80 -12.60
C GLU A 170 -13.22 -0.71 -13.67
N ASN A 171 -13.10 0.56 -13.24
CA ASN A 171 -13.18 1.73 -14.13
C ASN A 171 -11.84 2.14 -14.75
N SER A 172 -10.74 1.40 -14.50
CA SER A 172 -9.40 1.79 -14.96
C SER A 172 -8.65 0.62 -15.60
N SER A 173 -8.66 0.57 -16.93
CA SER A 173 -7.86 -0.40 -17.71
C SER A 173 -6.35 -0.22 -17.51
N ALA A 174 -5.89 0.97 -17.11
CA ALA A 174 -4.51 1.19 -16.73
C ALA A 174 -4.18 0.50 -15.40
N MET A 175 -5.07 0.63 -14.41
CA MET A 175 -4.88 -0.02 -13.10
C MET A 175 -4.99 -1.54 -13.19
N GLN A 176 -5.93 -2.06 -14.00
CA GLN A 176 -6.04 -3.50 -14.27
C GLN A 176 -4.72 -4.06 -14.83
N ARG A 177 -4.14 -3.41 -15.84
CA ARG A 177 -2.84 -3.81 -16.40
C ARG A 177 -1.70 -3.72 -15.40
N ALA A 178 -1.68 -2.70 -14.54
CA ALA A 178 -0.68 -2.57 -13.49
C ALA A 178 -0.78 -3.71 -12.45
N LEU A 179 -2.00 -4.13 -12.10
CA LEU A 179 -2.25 -5.26 -11.19
C LEU A 179 -1.86 -6.60 -11.82
N GLU A 180 -2.16 -6.81 -13.10
CA GLU A 180 -1.72 -7.99 -13.85
C GLU A 180 -0.19 -8.07 -13.91
N ALA A 181 0.47 -6.97 -14.29
CA ALA A 181 1.93 -6.88 -14.32
C ALA A 181 2.56 -7.10 -12.94
N PHE A 182 1.92 -6.62 -11.88
CA PHE A 182 2.33 -6.88 -10.51
C PHE A 182 2.27 -8.38 -10.18
N VAL A 183 1.16 -9.06 -10.50
CA VAL A 183 1.02 -10.51 -10.25
C VAL A 183 2.03 -11.33 -11.05
N GLU A 184 2.26 -10.98 -12.31
CA GLU A 184 3.29 -11.61 -13.14
C GLU A 184 4.69 -11.46 -12.53
N ALA A 185 5.06 -10.24 -12.14
CA ALA A 185 6.35 -9.96 -11.50
C ALA A 185 6.48 -10.67 -10.15
N TRP A 186 5.41 -10.72 -9.35
CA TRP A 186 5.37 -11.43 -8.08
C TRP A 186 5.62 -12.93 -8.23
N ASN A 187 4.94 -13.56 -9.20
CA ASN A 187 5.09 -14.98 -9.48
C ASN A 187 6.49 -15.30 -10.05
N ALA A 188 7.09 -14.38 -10.82
CA ALA A 188 8.43 -14.56 -11.40
C ALA A 188 9.59 -14.38 -10.41
N ALA A 189 9.37 -13.70 -9.28
CA ALA A 189 10.40 -13.34 -8.31
C ALA A 189 11.10 -14.53 -7.63
N GLY A 190 10.52 -15.74 -7.67
CA GLY A 190 11.07 -16.91 -6.97
C GLY A 190 11.03 -16.77 -5.45
N ASP A 191 11.77 -17.62 -4.75
CA ASP A 191 11.77 -17.73 -3.29
C ASP A 191 13.07 -17.23 -2.63
N GLY A 192 13.01 -17.04 -1.32
CA GLY A 192 14.14 -16.57 -0.52
C GLY A 192 14.41 -15.07 -0.61
N ALA A 193 15.57 -14.63 -0.10
CA ALA A 193 15.89 -13.21 0.07
C ALA A 193 15.87 -12.41 -1.25
N ALA A 194 16.41 -12.98 -2.34
CA ALA A 194 16.36 -12.34 -3.66
C ALA A 194 14.93 -12.23 -4.17
N GLY A 195 14.07 -13.22 -3.92
CA GLY A 195 12.67 -13.19 -4.32
C GLY A 195 11.84 -12.21 -3.50
N TYR A 196 12.11 -12.04 -2.20
CA TYR A 196 11.44 -11.02 -1.39
C TYR A 196 11.73 -9.61 -1.88
N TRP A 197 12.96 -9.34 -2.33
CA TRP A 197 13.31 -8.05 -2.93
C TRP A 197 12.53 -7.80 -4.24
N GLU A 198 12.48 -8.77 -5.16
CA GLU A 198 11.75 -8.59 -6.41
C GLU A 198 10.22 -8.47 -6.19
N LYS A 199 9.66 -9.22 -5.22
CA LYS A 199 8.26 -9.08 -4.78
C LYS A 199 7.97 -7.69 -4.22
N ALA A 200 8.86 -7.18 -3.36
CA ALA A 200 8.77 -5.83 -2.82
C ALA A 200 8.88 -4.76 -3.92
N LYS A 201 9.78 -4.96 -4.88
CA LYS A 201 9.92 -4.08 -6.04
C LYS A 201 8.65 -4.06 -6.90
N ALA A 202 8.02 -5.21 -7.12
CA ALA A 202 6.72 -5.28 -7.80
C ALA A 202 5.65 -4.47 -7.04
N LEU A 203 5.57 -4.61 -5.72
CA LEU A 203 4.64 -3.86 -4.88
C LEU A 203 4.92 -2.35 -4.92
N PHE A 204 6.18 -1.94 -4.91
CA PHE A 204 6.59 -0.54 -5.03
C PHE A 204 6.08 0.09 -6.34
N TYR A 205 6.22 -0.58 -7.48
CA TYR A 205 5.68 -0.07 -8.74
C TYR A 205 4.16 -0.06 -8.77
N LEU A 206 3.49 -1.06 -8.20
CA LEU A 206 2.04 -1.05 -8.04
C LEU A 206 1.57 0.17 -7.25
N LEU A 207 2.29 0.53 -6.18
CA LEU A 207 1.98 1.72 -5.40
C LEU A 207 2.21 3.01 -6.20
N LYS A 208 3.26 3.08 -7.01
CA LYS A 208 3.52 4.20 -7.92
C LYS A 208 2.41 4.39 -8.95
N ASP A 209 1.91 3.31 -9.53
CA ASP A 209 0.80 3.34 -10.47
C ASP A 209 -0.50 3.77 -9.77
N SER A 210 -0.76 3.25 -8.56
CA SER A 210 -1.94 3.61 -7.76
C SER A 210 -1.92 5.08 -7.31
N TYR A 211 -0.74 5.64 -7.03
CA TYR A 211 -0.55 7.05 -6.67
C TYR A 211 -0.88 7.94 -7.85
N SER A 212 -0.35 7.59 -9.02
CA SER A 212 -0.59 8.30 -10.28
C SER A 212 -2.08 8.24 -10.70
N ALA A 213 -2.78 7.15 -10.36
CA ALA A 213 -4.22 6.99 -10.56
C ALA A 213 -5.09 7.69 -9.49
N GLY A 214 -4.49 8.26 -8.42
CA GLY A 214 -5.21 8.86 -7.30
C GLY A 214 -5.88 7.86 -6.34
N ILE A 215 -5.73 6.55 -6.58
CA ILE A 215 -6.31 5.48 -5.75
C ILE A 215 -5.60 5.44 -4.40
N PHE A 216 -4.27 5.61 -4.39
CA PHE A 216 -3.46 5.68 -3.16
C PHE A 216 -4.08 6.67 -2.15
N TRP A 217 -4.42 7.85 -2.63
CA TRP A 217 -4.97 8.93 -1.82
C TRP A 217 -6.36 8.66 -1.29
N ASN A 218 -7.21 8.03 -2.09
CA ASN A 218 -8.55 7.66 -1.65
C ASN A 218 -8.48 6.64 -0.52
N VAL A 219 -7.59 5.64 -0.61
CA VAL A 219 -7.39 4.67 0.48
C VAL A 219 -6.87 5.36 1.73
N VAL A 220 -5.82 6.17 1.63
CA VAL A 220 -5.24 6.91 2.78
C VAL A 220 -6.31 7.75 3.47
N LYS A 221 -7.18 8.42 2.71
CA LYS A 221 -8.29 9.21 3.25
C LYS A 221 -9.29 8.37 4.04
N ILE A 222 -9.68 7.21 3.52
CA ILE A 222 -10.67 6.34 4.16
C ILE A 222 -10.10 5.77 5.46
N VAL A 223 -8.89 5.19 5.42
CA VAL A 223 -8.29 4.51 6.58
C VAL A 223 -7.82 5.46 7.68
N CYS A 224 -7.73 6.75 7.40
CA CYS A 224 -7.41 7.80 8.36
C CYS A 224 -8.61 8.70 8.70
N SER A 225 -9.83 8.35 8.27
CA SER A 225 -11.01 9.21 8.38
C SER A 225 -11.38 9.59 9.82
N ASN A 226 -11.04 8.73 10.79
CA ASN A 226 -11.27 8.96 12.21
C ASN A 226 -10.19 9.81 12.92
N MET A 227 -9.16 10.28 12.20
CA MET A 227 -8.13 11.15 12.79
C MET A 227 -8.67 12.55 13.09
N SER A 228 -8.04 13.23 14.04
CA SER A 228 -8.24 14.67 14.18
C SER A 228 -7.77 15.37 12.89
N TRP A 229 -8.36 16.53 12.59
CA TRP A 229 -8.04 17.26 11.35
C TRP A 229 -6.53 17.55 11.22
N PHE A 230 -5.85 17.83 12.33
CA PHE A 230 -4.42 18.14 12.33
C PHE A 230 -3.59 16.86 12.16
N ASP A 231 -3.94 15.78 12.86
CA ASP A 231 -3.25 14.48 12.70
C ASP A 231 -3.38 13.94 11.28
N TRP A 232 -4.55 14.14 10.65
CA TRP A 232 -4.79 13.80 9.26
C TRP A 232 -3.84 14.57 8.31
N VAL A 233 -3.75 15.89 8.45
CA VAL A 233 -2.89 16.74 7.63
C VAL A 233 -1.41 16.40 7.84
N TRP A 234 -1.00 16.21 9.10
CA TRP A 234 0.36 15.86 9.47
C TRP A 234 0.77 14.49 8.92
N THR A 235 -0.10 13.48 9.09
CA THR A 235 0.07 12.13 8.54
C THR A 235 0.18 12.17 7.03
N SER A 236 -0.78 12.81 6.36
CA SER A 236 -0.80 12.94 4.91
C SER A 236 0.49 13.55 4.38
N ALA A 237 0.95 14.65 4.99
CA ALA A 237 2.15 15.35 4.55
C ALA A 237 3.41 14.48 4.62
N LYS A 238 3.59 13.75 5.73
CA LYS A 238 4.71 12.81 5.91
C LYS A 238 4.69 11.71 4.86
N VAL A 239 3.52 11.09 4.66
CA VAL A 239 3.36 9.96 3.74
C VAL A 239 3.62 10.40 2.31
N THR A 240 3.06 11.52 1.88
CA THR A 240 3.32 12.03 0.53
C THR A 240 4.79 12.33 0.34
N ALA A 241 5.41 13.03 1.30
CA ALA A 241 6.79 13.46 1.13
C ALA A 241 7.74 12.24 1.06
N MET A 242 7.51 11.22 1.89
CA MET A 242 8.24 9.94 1.80
C MET A 242 8.01 9.28 0.44
N ILE A 243 6.76 9.15 -0.01
CA ILE A 243 6.40 8.48 -1.27
C ILE A 243 6.98 9.21 -2.49
N VAL A 244 6.87 10.53 -2.54
CA VAL A 244 7.42 11.36 -3.63
C VAL A 244 8.93 11.26 -3.65
N ALA A 245 9.60 11.31 -2.48
CA ALA A 245 11.04 11.09 -2.39
C ALA A 245 11.44 9.69 -2.86
N ALA A 246 10.69 8.66 -2.45
CA ALA A 246 10.92 7.29 -2.89
C ALA A 246 10.76 7.14 -4.41
N PHE A 247 9.74 7.75 -5.02
CA PHE A 247 9.48 7.70 -6.46
C PHE A 247 10.43 8.54 -7.32
N ALA A 248 10.99 9.61 -6.74
CA ALA A 248 12.05 10.41 -7.36
C ALA A 248 13.40 9.67 -7.40
N THR A 249 13.50 8.57 -6.66
CA THR A 249 14.62 7.62 -6.69
C THR A 249 14.16 6.28 -7.23
N ASP A 250 15.05 5.28 -7.27
CA ASP A 250 14.67 3.90 -7.55
C ASP A 250 13.94 3.21 -6.37
N GLY A 251 13.63 3.96 -5.30
CA GLY A 251 12.81 3.50 -4.18
C GLY A 251 13.46 2.43 -3.30
N ALA A 252 14.78 2.27 -3.34
CA ALA A 252 15.49 1.17 -2.71
C ALA A 252 15.25 1.07 -1.19
N ALA A 253 15.11 2.22 -0.50
CA ALA A 253 14.73 2.25 0.91
C ALA A 253 13.35 1.63 1.15
N LEU A 254 12.33 2.14 0.46
CA LEU A 254 10.96 1.68 0.61
C LEU A 254 10.80 0.20 0.18
N ILE A 255 11.52 -0.22 -0.86
CA ILE A 255 11.59 -1.62 -1.29
C ILE A 255 12.19 -2.50 -0.19
N ALA A 256 13.24 -2.04 0.51
CA ALA A 256 13.83 -2.77 1.62
C ALA A 256 12.85 -2.94 2.79
N GLU A 257 12.14 -1.87 3.15
CA GLU A 257 11.10 -1.91 4.19
C GLU A 257 9.97 -2.88 3.81
N MET A 258 9.51 -2.85 2.55
CA MET A 258 8.50 -3.79 2.06
C MET A 258 8.99 -5.23 2.05
N ALA A 259 10.23 -5.47 1.63
CA ALA A 259 10.83 -6.80 1.62
C ALA A 259 10.88 -7.40 3.02
N LEU A 260 11.17 -6.60 4.04
CA LEU A 260 11.15 -7.02 5.44
C LEU A 260 9.78 -7.56 5.87
N SER A 261 8.69 -6.91 5.46
CA SER A 261 7.33 -7.36 5.75
C SER A 261 6.95 -8.62 4.97
N ILE A 262 7.32 -8.68 3.69
CA ILE A 262 7.00 -9.79 2.78
C ILE A 262 7.60 -11.12 3.28
N MET A 263 8.75 -11.09 3.96
CA MET A 263 9.39 -12.28 4.53
C MET A 263 8.46 -13.12 5.43
N SER A 264 7.50 -12.49 6.10
CA SER A 264 6.54 -13.14 7.00
C SER A 264 5.08 -13.06 6.51
N ALA A 265 4.81 -12.46 5.36
CA ALA A 265 3.46 -12.14 4.89
C ALA A 265 2.74 -13.31 4.19
N VAL A 266 2.52 -14.41 4.92
CA VAL A 266 1.86 -15.62 4.39
C VAL A 266 0.46 -15.31 3.85
N ASP A 267 -0.33 -14.52 4.58
CA ASP A 267 -1.68 -14.18 4.17
C ASP A 267 -1.70 -13.27 2.93
N PHE A 268 -0.74 -12.35 2.80
CA PHE A 268 -0.59 -11.54 1.59
C PHE A 268 -0.22 -12.40 0.37
N ALA A 269 0.70 -13.36 0.53
CA ALA A 269 1.05 -14.29 -0.54
C ALA A 269 -0.15 -15.15 -1.01
N ARG A 270 -1.04 -15.56 -0.08
CA ARG A 270 -2.27 -16.28 -0.41
C ARG A 270 -3.22 -15.46 -1.30
N LYS A 271 -3.27 -14.14 -1.12
CA LYS A 271 -4.08 -13.25 -1.98
C LYS A 271 -3.67 -13.33 -3.44
N ILE A 272 -2.37 -13.42 -3.69
CA ILE A 272 -1.83 -13.60 -5.05
C ILE A 272 -2.17 -15.00 -5.58
N ALA A 273 -2.05 -16.03 -4.74
CA ALA A 273 -2.46 -17.39 -5.11
C ALA A 273 -3.94 -17.47 -5.48
N ASN A 274 -4.82 -16.74 -4.77
CA ASN A 274 -6.24 -16.66 -5.10
C ASN A 274 -6.48 -16.00 -6.47
N ILE A 275 -5.74 -14.95 -6.84
CA ILE A 275 -5.81 -14.37 -8.19
C ILE A 275 -5.47 -15.42 -9.25
N ASN A 276 -4.39 -16.17 -9.05
CA ASN A 276 -3.99 -17.24 -9.96
C ASN A 276 -5.09 -18.32 -10.07
N GLN A 277 -5.69 -18.74 -8.94
CA GLN A 277 -6.78 -19.71 -8.93
C GLN A 277 -8.03 -19.20 -9.65
N LEU A 278 -8.43 -17.93 -9.44
CA LEU A 278 -9.56 -17.33 -10.14
C LEU A 278 -9.34 -17.25 -11.65
N SER A 279 -8.10 -16.95 -12.08
CA SER A 279 -7.71 -16.95 -13.50
C SER A 279 -7.85 -18.34 -14.12
N GLU A 280 -7.41 -19.40 -13.43
CA GLU A 280 -7.59 -20.77 -13.92
C GLU A 280 -9.07 -21.18 -13.98
N LEU A 281 -9.87 -20.82 -12.98
CA LEU A 281 -11.32 -21.05 -13.01
C LEU A 281 -11.99 -20.35 -14.19
N LYS A 282 -11.59 -19.10 -14.49
CA LYS A 282 -12.11 -18.33 -15.63
C LYS A 282 -11.83 -19.03 -16.96
N LYS A 283 -10.68 -19.68 -17.13
CA LYS A 283 -10.34 -20.43 -18.35
C LYS A 283 -11.15 -21.73 -18.52
N SER A 284 -11.74 -22.23 -17.44
CA SER A 284 -12.49 -23.50 -17.41
C SER A 284 -14.01 -23.36 -17.61
N LEU A 285 -14.52 -22.12 -17.67
CA LEU A 285 -15.92 -21.75 -17.93
C LEU A 285 -16.11 -21.39 -19.41
#